data_AF-A0A6G6KD81-F1
#
_entry.id   AF-A0A6G6KD81-F1
#
_cell.length_a   1.000
_cell.length_b   1.000
_cell.length_c   1.000
_cell.angle_alpha   90.00
_cell.angle_beta   90.00
_cell.angle_gamma   90.00
#
_symmetry.space_group_name_H-M   'P 1'
#
loop_
_entity.id
_entity.type
_entity.pdbx_description
1 polymer ?
#
loop_
_entity_poly.entity_id
_entity_poly.type
_entity_poly.pdbx_seq_one_letter_code
_entity_poly.pdbx_strand_id
1 'polypeptide(L)'
;MRLCLSAVLFCLAYMGCASQAAAQKVMQVRWKSAHTSPPVKLGGSAGDWLPAFRLALQTLPEASIVALSLSQPQMLGLSPGDAAKLQHLSAERYTLMTGDTVFQRAPTALPYCYSETKPTEGLATVYLPKAVTADTPTIVFLHGSGGSFLWCLHVLVEAFPEAVIVCPAYGMSTGSIPAAYVKEALAKTATVTQAPLKNPVLIGLSAGGFGACKVYVEAPQDWKRLLCLAAYAPDTVLTRFAPGMDICFLSGAREDFVASGYFNRGVQQARGRGAQVRSHLMPDSGHFFLLEKREETLKVLKEWVK
;
A
#
# COMPACT_ATOMS: atom_id res chain seq x y z
N MET A 1 10.73 48.66 49.62
CA MET A 1 11.43 47.60 48.85
C MET A 1 10.52 46.40 48.65
N ARG A 2 9.71 46.40 47.59
CA ARG A 2 8.92 45.25 47.11
C ARG A 2 8.78 45.43 45.60
N LEU A 3 9.73 44.90 44.84
CA LEU A 3 9.71 44.99 43.38
C LEU A 3 10.17 43.65 42.80
N CYS A 4 9.27 43.08 41.98
CA CYS A 4 9.55 42.20 40.84
C CYS A 4 10.22 40.84 41.08
N LEU A 5 9.59 39.94 41.86
CA LEU A 5 9.83 38.49 41.70
C LEU A 5 8.79 37.80 40.79
N SER A 6 7.63 38.44 40.55
CA SER A 6 6.52 37.83 39.80
C SER A 6 6.65 37.90 38.27
N ALA A 7 7.53 38.77 37.73
CA ALA A 7 7.70 38.92 36.28
C ALA A 7 8.64 37.87 35.66
N VAL A 8 9.58 37.32 36.45
CA VAL A 8 10.56 36.33 35.94
C VAL A 8 9.97 34.92 35.87
N LEU A 9 9.00 34.58 36.73
CA LEU A 9 8.28 33.30 36.63
C LEU A 9 7.31 33.22 35.44
N PHE A 10 6.81 34.35 34.93
CA PHE A 10 5.90 34.36 33.78
C PHE A 10 6.60 34.12 32.44
N CYS A 11 7.89 34.46 32.32
CA CYS A 11 8.68 34.19 31.11
C CYS A 11 9.16 32.73 30.99
N LEU A 12 9.29 31.99 32.11
CA LEU A 12 9.65 30.56 32.08
C LEU A 12 8.44 29.64 31.78
N ALA A 13 7.21 30.09 32.06
CA ALA A 13 6.00 29.32 31.76
C ALA A 13 5.60 29.36 30.27
N TYR A 14 6.08 30.34 29.49
CA TYR A 14 5.74 30.48 28.07
C TYR A 14 6.66 29.70 27.11
N MET A 15 7.74 29.08 27.61
CA MET A 15 8.63 28.24 26.80
C MET A 15 8.17 26.76 26.68
N GLY A 16 7.04 26.39 27.28
CA GLY A 16 6.56 25.01 27.34
C GLY A 16 5.77 24.51 26.11
N CYS A 17 5.43 25.38 25.16
CA CYS A 17 4.63 25.01 23.99
C CYS A 17 5.39 25.16 22.66
N ALA A 18 6.71 24.92 22.67
CA ALA A 18 7.39 24.59 21.42
C ALA A 18 6.86 23.23 20.97
N SER A 19 5.81 23.25 20.13
CA SER A 19 5.34 22.07 19.43
C SER A 19 6.55 21.47 18.72
N GLN A 20 7.04 20.34 19.21
CA GLN A 20 8.06 19.59 18.52
C GLN A 20 7.49 19.31 17.13
N ALA A 21 8.03 19.98 16.12
CA ALA A 21 7.66 19.73 14.74
C ALA A 21 7.96 18.25 14.48
N ALA A 22 6.92 17.43 14.43
CA ALA A 22 7.08 15.99 14.25
C ALA A 22 7.73 15.77 12.89
N ALA A 23 8.88 15.09 12.86
CA ALA A 23 9.48 14.68 11.59
C ALA A 23 8.56 13.64 10.91
N GLN A 24 8.55 13.64 9.58
CA GLN A 24 7.96 12.54 8.81
C GLN A 24 8.57 11.22 9.27
N LYS A 25 7.75 10.16 9.36
CA LYS A 25 8.24 8.86 9.80
C LYS A 25 7.50 7.70 9.14
N VAL A 26 8.23 6.63 8.87
CA VAL A 26 7.68 5.31 8.55
C VAL A 26 7.85 4.42 9.78
N MET A 27 6.78 3.75 10.19
CA MET A 27 6.78 2.85 11.34
C MET A 27 5.94 1.61 11.08
N GLN A 28 6.12 0.57 11.90
CA GLN A 28 5.23 -0.57 11.92
C GLN A 28 4.26 -0.50 13.09
N VAL A 29 3.02 -0.87 12.83
CA VAL A 29 1.95 -1.01 13.82
C VAL A 29 1.55 -2.47 13.89
N ARG A 30 1.44 -3.02 15.10
CA ARG A 30 1.07 -4.42 15.37
C ARG A 30 -0.15 -4.49 16.29
N TRP A 31 -0.99 -5.50 16.11
CA TRP A 31 -2.18 -5.76 16.94
C TRP A 31 -2.49 -7.24 17.02
N LYS A 32 -3.21 -7.71 18.04
CA LYS A 32 -3.74 -9.08 18.05
C LYS A 32 -4.83 -9.22 16.99
N SER A 33 -4.77 -10.28 16.16
CA SER A 33 -5.76 -10.50 15.11
C SER A 33 -6.03 -12.00 14.90
N ALA A 34 -7.31 -12.36 14.77
CA ALA A 34 -7.72 -13.69 14.32
C ALA A 34 -7.69 -13.82 12.78
N HIS A 35 -7.65 -12.68 12.09
CA HIS A 35 -7.80 -12.53 10.65
C HIS A 35 -6.47 -12.46 9.90
N THR A 36 -5.37 -12.96 10.48
CA THR A 36 -4.06 -12.99 9.82
C THR A 36 -4.04 -13.99 8.66
N SER A 37 -3.11 -13.79 7.72
CA SER A 37 -2.96 -14.68 6.57
C SER A 37 -2.48 -16.08 6.98
N PRO A 38 -2.91 -17.14 6.27
CA PRO A 38 -2.25 -18.44 6.39
C PRO A 38 -0.75 -18.33 6.00
N PRO A 39 0.10 -19.27 6.44
CA PRO A 39 1.49 -19.29 6.02
C PRO A 39 1.61 -19.51 4.52
N VAL A 40 2.63 -18.90 3.91
CA VAL A 40 2.91 -19.04 2.48
C VAL A 40 3.26 -20.50 2.17
N LYS A 41 2.61 -21.05 1.15
CA LYS A 41 2.91 -22.35 0.57
C LYS A 41 3.21 -22.15 -0.91
N LEU A 42 4.41 -22.53 -1.34
CA LEU A 42 4.81 -22.55 -2.74
C LEU A 42 4.91 -24.00 -3.19
N GLY A 43 4.47 -24.29 -4.42
CA GLY A 43 4.58 -25.62 -5.02
C GLY A 43 5.91 -25.84 -5.72
N GLY A 44 6.26 -27.10 -5.95
CA GLY A 44 7.45 -27.50 -6.70
C GLY A 44 8.77 -26.99 -6.10
N SER A 45 9.75 -26.74 -6.95
CA SER A 45 11.09 -26.29 -6.54
C SER A 45 11.07 -24.98 -5.74
N ALA A 46 10.11 -24.08 -5.99
CA ALA A 46 9.98 -22.84 -5.22
C ALA A 46 9.64 -23.10 -3.73
N GLY A 47 8.93 -24.21 -3.44
CA GLY A 47 8.67 -24.66 -2.07
C GLY A 47 9.93 -25.08 -1.34
N ASP A 48 10.82 -25.81 -2.02
CA ASP A 48 12.08 -26.32 -1.44
C ASP A 48 13.04 -25.18 -1.03
N TRP A 49 13.00 -24.05 -1.75
CA TRP A 49 13.81 -22.86 -1.44
C TRP A 49 13.20 -21.95 -0.37
N LEU A 50 11.95 -22.16 0.02
CA LEU A 50 11.24 -21.25 0.92
C LEU A 50 11.92 -21.06 2.29
N PRO A 51 12.50 -22.09 2.95
CA PRO A 51 13.26 -21.89 4.19
C PRO A 51 14.48 -20.97 4.02
N ALA A 52 15.26 -21.16 2.95
CA ALA A 52 16.41 -20.30 2.65
C ALA A 52 15.97 -18.87 2.32
N PHE A 53 14.88 -18.71 1.56
CA PHE A 53 14.29 -17.41 1.28
C PHE A 53 13.82 -16.70 2.56
N ARG A 54 13.16 -17.41 3.48
CA ARG A 54 12.76 -16.87 4.80
C ARG A 54 13.94 -16.41 5.63
N LEU A 55 15.05 -17.16 5.63
CA LEU A 55 16.28 -16.74 6.29
C LEU A 55 16.85 -15.46 5.66
N ALA A 56 16.86 -15.38 4.32
CA ALA A 56 17.29 -14.18 3.62
C ALA A 56 16.45 -12.97 4.01
N LEU A 57 15.12 -13.10 4.08
CA LEU A 57 14.22 -12.02 4.49
C LEU A 57 14.54 -11.43 5.87
N GLN A 58 15.08 -12.25 6.78
CA GLN A 58 15.44 -11.81 8.14
C GLN A 58 16.83 -11.14 8.21
N THR A 59 17.68 -11.38 7.22
CA THR A 59 19.12 -11.06 7.31
C THR A 59 19.58 -10.05 6.27
N LEU A 60 18.91 -9.96 5.12
CA LEU A 60 19.30 -9.10 4.02
C LEU A 60 18.38 -7.86 3.93
N PRO A 61 18.90 -6.72 3.45
CA PRO A 61 18.08 -5.58 3.07
C PRO A 61 17.05 -5.95 2.00
N GLU A 62 15.88 -5.29 2.02
CA GLU A 62 14.78 -5.57 1.09
C GLU A 62 15.21 -5.44 -0.39
N ALA A 63 16.06 -4.45 -0.72
CA ALA A 63 16.60 -4.27 -2.06
C ALA A 63 17.34 -5.52 -2.57
N SER A 64 18.16 -6.14 -1.70
CA SER A 64 18.88 -7.37 -2.03
C SER A 64 17.93 -8.54 -2.24
N ILE A 65 16.88 -8.66 -1.42
CA ILE A 65 15.83 -9.68 -1.58
C ILE A 65 15.12 -9.55 -2.92
N VAL A 66 14.74 -8.33 -3.29
CA VAL A 66 14.07 -8.07 -4.57
C VAL A 66 15.01 -8.40 -5.72
N ALA A 67 16.27 -7.96 -5.68
CA ALA A 67 17.25 -8.28 -6.71
C ALA A 67 17.49 -9.79 -6.85
N LEU A 68 17.65 -10.52 -5.73
CA LEU A 68 17.78 -11.98 -5.71
C LEU A 68 16.55 -12.67 -6.31
N SER A 69 15.35 -12.23 -5.93
CA SER A 69 14.10 -12.81 -6.42
C SER A 69 13.94 -12.61 -7.94
N LEU A 70 14.29 -11.43 -8.45
CA LEU A 70 14.22 -11.11 -9.87
C LEU A 70 15.31 -11.78 -10.71
N SER A 71 16.41 -12.22 -10.09
CA SER A 71 17.41 -13.06 -10.75
C SER A 71 16.91 -14.49 -11.06
N GLN A 72 15.78 -14.90 -10.45
CA GLN A 72 15.13 -16.19 -10.63
C GLN A 72 13.69 -16.00 -11.18
N PRO A 73 13.53 -15.44 -12.39
CA PRO A 73 12.23 -14.97 -12.90
C PRO A 73 11.14 -16.05 -12.95
N GLN A 74 11.53 -17.31 -13.16
CA GLN A 74 10.61 -18.45 -13.23
C GLN A 74 9.88 -18.67 -11.90
N MET A 75 10.53 -18.38 -10.76
CA MET A 75 9.89 -18.49 -9.44
C MET A 75 8.79 -17.44 -9.23
N LEU A 76 8.86 -16.34 -9.97
CA LEU A 76 7.89 -15.25 -9.91
C LEU A 76 6.83 -15.34 -11.03
N GLY A 77 6.93 -16.35 -11.90
CA GLY A 77 6.08 -16.45 -13.09
C GLY A 77 6.31 -15.32 -14.09
N LEU A 78 7.50 -14.70 -14.09
CA LEU A 78 7.85 -13.61 -14.99
C LEU A 78 8.64 -14.13 -16.19
N SER A 79 8.49 -13.46 -17.33
CA SER A 79 9.40 -13.64 -18.44
C SER A 79 10.80 -13.11 -18.08
N PRO A 80 11.89 -13.63 -18.67
CA PRO A 80 13.22 -13.08 -18.43
C PRO A 80 13.33 -11.58 -18.76
N GLY A 81 12.65 -11.13 -19.81
CA GLY A 81 12.63 -9.71 -20.21
C GLY A 81 11.92 -8.82 -19.19
N ASP A 82 10.75 -9.25 -18.70
CA ASP A 82 10.01 -8.51 -17.68
C ASP A 82 10.78 -8.43 -16.36
N ALA A 83 11.44 -9.53 -15.97
CA ALA A 83 12.23 -9.55 -14.76
C ALA A 83 13.48 -8.67 -14.86
N ALA A 84 14.20 -8.68 -15.99
CA ALA A 84 15.33 -7.79 -16.20
C ALA A 84 14.91 -6.31 -16.15
N LYS A 85 13.77 -5.98 -16.78
CA LYS A 85 13.19 -4.64 -16.73
C LYS A 85 12.80 -4.24 -15.31
N LEU A 86 12.09 -5.11 -14.60
CA LEU A 86 11.68 -4.85 -13.22
C LEU A 86 12.88 -4.77 -12.27
N GLN A 87 13.94 -5.54 -12.52
CA GLN A 87 15.18 -5.48 -11.74
C GLN A 87 15.82 -4.09 -11.85
N HIS A 88 15.90 -3.54 -13.07
CA HIS A 88 16.39 -2.19 -13.30
C HIS A 88 15.51 -1.15 -12.58
N LEU A 89 14.20 -1.17 -12.82
CA LEU A 89 13.25 -0.21 -12.24
C LEU A 89 13.22 -0.25 -10.70
N SER A 90 13.27 -1.44 -10.12
CA SER A 90 13.29 -1.61 -8.66
C SER A 90 14.62 -1.16 -8.06
N ALA A 91 15.76 -1.47 -8.70
CA ALA A 91 17.07 -1.01 -8.24
C ALA A 91 17.17 0.52 -8.23
N GLU A 92 16.67 1.20 -9.27
CA GLU A 92 16.57 2.67 -9.28
C GLU A 92 15.71 3.18 -8.11
N ARG A 93 14.56 2.54 -7.86
CA ARG A 93 13.68 2.96 -6.77
C ARG A 93 14.31 2.78 -5.39
N TYR A 94 15.01 1.68 -5.14
CA TYR A 94 15.74 1.46 -3.90
C TYR A 94 16.93 2.41 -3.75
N THR A 95 17.59 2.78 -4.83
CA THR A 95 18.67 3.80 -4.81
C THR A 95 18.12 5.15 -4.32
N LEU A 96 16.95 5.57 -4.80
CA LEU A 96 16.27 6.77 -4.29
C LEU A 96 15.93 6.65 -2.80
N MET A 97 15.46 5.48 -2.35
CA MET A 97 15.13 5.23 -0.94
C MET A 97 16.36 5.27 -0.02
N THR A 98 17.52 4.85 -0.50
CA THR A 98 18.78 4.97 0.25
C THR A 98 19.15 6.44 0.48
N GLY A 99 18.75 7.36 -0.41
CA GLY A 99 18.91 8.80 -0.22
C GLY A 99 17.85 9.46 0.67
N ASP A 100 16.73 8.79 0.91
CA ASP A 100 15.60 9.34 1.70
C ASP A 100 15.74 8.97 3.18
N THR A 101 15.97 9.98 4.03
CA THR A 101 16.14 9.81 5.49
C THR A 101 14.96 9.13 6.18
N VAL A 102 13.73 9.25 5.64
CA VAL A 102 12.53 8.62 6.18
C VAL A 102 12.55 7.11 5.90
N PHE A 103 13.06 6.70 4.73
CA PHE A 103 13.04 5.30 4.27
C PHE A 103 14.34 4.53 4.57
N GLN A 104 15.47 5.19 4.80
CA GLN A 104 16.73 4.56 5.20
C GLN A 104 16.59 3.59 6.38
N ARG A 105 15.65 3.86 7.30
CA ARG A 105 15.39 3.05 8.50
C ARG A 105 14.00 2.43 8.52
N ALA A 106 13.27 2.49 7.40
CA ALA A 106 11.93 1.93 7.34
C ALA A 106 11.99 0.39 7.47
N PRO A 107 11.25 -0.22 8.41
CA PRO A 107 11.26 -1.67 8.57
C PRO A 107 10.46 -2.36 7.46
N THR A 108 11.05 -3.38 6.82
CA THR A 108 10.35 -4.21 5.83
C THR A 108 9.27 -5.07 6.50
N ALA A 109 8.16 -5.28 5.78
CA ALA A 109 7.08 -6.18 6.19
C ALA A 109 7.21 -7.58 5.55
N LEU A 110 8.21 -7.81 4.68
CA LEU A 110 8.35 -9.09 3.98
C LEU A 110 8.54 -10.31 4.91
N PRO A 111 9.32 -10.25 6.02
CA PRO A 111 9.40 -11.38 6.95
C PRO A 111 8.03 -11.80 7.50
N TYR A 112 7.15 -10.83 7.74
CA TYR A 112 5.77 -11.10 8.18
C TYR A 112 4.94 -11.73 7.06
N CYS A 113 5.00 -11.18 5.84
CA CYS A 113 4.29 -11.70 4.66
C CYS A 113 4.64 -13.16 4.33
N TYR A 114 5.86 -13.59 4.64
CA TYR A 114 6.37 -14.94 4.36
C TYR A 114 6.52 -15.81 5.61
N SER A 115 5.85 -15.46 6.71
CA SER A 115 5.90 -16.22 7.96
C SER A 115 5.66 -17.72 7.74
N GLU A 116 6.43 -18.55 8.44
CA GLU A 116 6.32 -20.00 8.40
C GLU A 116 5.05 -20.51 9.09
N THR A 117 4.60 -19.80 10.11
CA THR A 117 3.37 -20.08 10.83
C THR A 117 2.35 -18.96 10.57
N LYS A 118 1.06 -19.25 10.77
CA LYS A 118 0.02 -18.22 10.77
C LYS A 118 0.32 -17.22 11.91
N PRO A 119 0.57 -15.93 11.64
CA PRO A 119 0.85 -14.95 12.68
C PRO A 119 -0.33 -14.84 13.67
N THR A 120 -0.05 -14.56 14.94
CA THR A 120 -1.07 -14.28 15.97
C THR A 120 -1.39 -12.79 16.08
N GLU A 121 -0.57 -11.96 15.44
CA GLU A 121 -0.71 -10.51 15.38
C GLU A 121 -0.83 -10.07 13.92
N GLY A 122 -1.63 -9.03 13.66
CA GLY A 122 -1.58 -8.28 12.43
C GLY A 122 -0.42 -7.29 12.39
N LEU A 123 -0.07 -6.86 11.18
CA LEU A 123 0.99 -5.90 10.91
C LEU A 123 0.58 -4.94 9.81
N ALA A 124 0.91 -3.65 9.98
CA ALA A 124 0.83 -2.64 8.94
C ALA A 124 2.09 -1.77 8.97
N THR A 125 2.60 -1.42 7.80
CA THR A 125 3.60 -0.35 7.66
C THR A 125 2.85 0.96 7.44
N VAL A 126 3.17 1.98 8.22
CA VAL A 126 2.46 3.26 8.26
C VAL A 126 3.45 4.39 7.99
N TYR A 127 3.12 5.25 7.03
CA TYR A 127 3.75 6.55 6.88
C TYR A 127 2.91 7.63 7.56
N LEU A 128 3.59 8.51 8.31
CA LEU A 128 3.02 9.69 8.91
C LEU A 128 3.66 10.95 8.32
N PRO A 129 2.85 11.92 7.87
CA PRO A 129 3.34 13.19 7.39
C PRO A 129 3.88 14.04 8.55
N LYS A 130 4.56 15.15 8.22
CA LYS A 130 5.13 16.09 9.19
C LYS A 130 4.09 16.66 10.17
N ALA A 131 2.86 16.88 9.68
CA ALA A 131 1.75 17.40 10.46
C ALA A 131 0.52 16.55 10.21
N VAL A 132 -0.13 16.14 11.30
CA VAL A 132 -1.41 15.43 11.27
C VAL A 132 -2.46 16.32 11.91
N THR A 133 -3.54 16.59 11.18
CA THR A 133 -4.68 17.41 11.57
C THR A 133 -5.98 16.61 11.35
N ALA A 134 -7.13 17.19 11.73
CA ALA A 134 -8.45 16.61 11.47
C ALA A 134 -8.73 16.35 9.98
N ASP A 135 -8.09 17.12 9.10
CA ASP A 135 -8.31 17.10 7.64
C ASP A 135 -7.20 16.35 6.88
N THR A 136 -6.24 15.74 7.58
CA THR A 136 -5.17 14.99 6.95
C THR A 136 -5.73 13.83 6.11
N PRO A 137 -5.44 13.77 4.80
CA PRO A 137 -5.91 12.68 3.96
C PRO A 137 -5.43 11.33 4.48
N THR A 138 -6.29 10.32 4.41
CA THR A 138 -5.90 8.94 4.74
C THR A 138 -5.97 8.05 3.50
N ILE A 139 -4.93 7.27 3.30
CA ILE A 139 -4.84 6.26 2.24
C ILE A 139 -4.63 4.90 2.88
N VAL A 140 -5.40 3.91 2.43
CA VAL A 140 -5.12 2.50 2.70
C VAL A 140 -4.62 1.86 1.42
N PHE A 141 -3.44 1.26 1.45
CA PHE A 141 -2.85 0.59 0.30
C PHE A 141 -2.72 -0.92 0.51
N LEU A 142 -3.31 -1.68 -0.41
CA LEU A 142 -3.27 -3.14 -0.44
C LEU A 142 -2.28 -3.62 -1.49
N HIS A 143 -1.21 -4.27 -1.03
CA HIS A 143 -0.10 -4.70 -1.88
C HIS A 143 -0.49 -5.85 -2.82
N GLY A 144 0.19 -5.93 -3.96
CA GLY A 144 0.04 -7.04 -4.91
C GLY A 144 0.64 -8.35 -4.43
N SER A 145 0.88 -9.24 -5.38
CA SER A 145 1.65 -10.47 -5.13
C SER A 145 3.11 -10.16 -4.82
N GLY A 146 3.72 -10.96 -3.94
CA GLY A 146 5.11 -10.80 -3.48
C GLY A 146 5.26 -10.15 -2.10
N GLY A 147 4.17 -9.69 -1.49
CA GLY A 147 4.17 -9.08 -0.16
C GLY A 147 4.19 -7.55 -0.15
N SER A 148 4.27 -6.99 1.05
CA SER A 148 4.20 -5.54 1.29
C SER A 148 5.59 -4.89 1.16
N PHE A 149 6.04 -4.67 -0.07
CA PHE A 149 7.32 -4.01 -0.36
C PHE A 149 7.31 -2.52 0.02
N LEU A 150 8.42 -2.03 0.58
CA LEU A 150 8.60 -0.63 0.96
C LEU A 150 8.62 0.31 -0.25
N TRP A 151 9.07 -0.16 -1.43
CA TRP A 151 9.11 0.69 -2.62
C TRP A 151 7.69 1.16 -3.03
N CYS A 152 6.65 0.34 -2.81
CA CYS A 152 5.27 0.73 -3.05
C CYS A 152 4.85 1.90 -2.16
N LEU A 153 5.15 1.81 -0.85
CA LEU A 153 4.88 2.90 0.10
C LEU A 153 5.66 4.15 -0.29
N HIS A 154 6.93 4.01 -0.68
CA HIS A 154 7.75 5.14 -1.13
C HIS A 154 7.13 5.84 -2.35
N VAL A 155 6.58 5.12 -3.33
CA VAL A 155 5.88 5.72 -4.49
C VAL A 155 4.65 6.50 -4.06
N LEU A 156 3.88 5.98 -3.10
CA LEU A 156 2.71 6.68 -2.58
C LEU A 156 3.06 7.91 -1.74
N VAL A 157 4.13 7.86 -0.95
CA VAL A 157 4.61 9.03 -0.18
C VAL A 157 5.05 10.15 -1.11
N GLU A 158 5.69 9.83 -2.23
CA GLU A 158 6.02 10.83 -3.24
C GLU A 158 4.75 11.46 -3.87
N ALA A 159 3.71 10.66 -4.05
CA ALA A 159 2.45 11.13 -4.60
C ALA A 159 1.65 11.96 -3.58
N PHE A 160 1.70 11.59 -2.31
CA PHE A 160 0.85 12.09 -1.23
C PHE A 160 1.66 12.32 0.06
N PRO A 161 2.67 13.21 0.05
CA PRO A 161 3.54 13.42 1.21
C PRO A 161 2.80 13.97 2.44
N GLU A 162 1.62 14.55 2.24
CA GLU A 162 0.72 15.08 3.27
C GLU A 162 -0.25 14.05 3.84
N ALA A 163 -0.36 12.85 3.28
CA ALA A 163 -1.32 11.84 3.71
C ALA A 163 -0.76 10.93 4.80
N VAL A 164 -1.65 10.41 5.66
CA VAL A 164 -1.35 9.19 6.43
C VAL A 164 -1.59 7.99 5.51
N ILE A 165 -0.57 7.16 5.32
CA ILE A 165 -0.65 6.00 4.42
C ILE A 165 -0.49 4.73 5.25
N VAL A 166 -1.51 3.88 5.25
CA VAL A 166 -1.55 2.61 5.97
C VAL A 166 -1.44 1.47 4.96
N CYS A 167 -0.41 0.64 5.08
CA CYS A 167 -0.17 -0.53 4.25
C CYS A 167 -0.29 -1.81 5.10
N PRO A 168 -1.50 -2.39 5.28
CA PRO A 168 -1.65 -3.67 5.94
C PRO A 168 -0.85 -4.75 5.21
N ALA A 169 -0.01 -5.48 5.95
CA ALA A 169 0.69 -6.64 5.43
C ALA A 169 -0.18 -7.89 5.60
N TYR A 170 -0.39 -8.65 4.53
CA TYR A 170 -1.22 -9.86 4.56
C TYR A 170 -0.67 -10.92 3.59
N GLY A 171 0.05 -11.90 4.14
CA GLY A 171 0.66 -12.98 3.37
C GLY A 171 1.52 -12.48 2.20
N MET A 172 1.71 -13.33 1.20
CA MET A 172 2.35 -12.93 -0.06
C MET A 172 1.41 -12.12 -0.97
N SER A 173 0.12 -11.99 -0.66
CA SER A 173 -0.86 -11.31 -1.52
C SER A 173 -2.08 -10.86 -0.71
N THR A 174 -2.51 -9.62 -0.92
CA THR A 174 -3.76 -9.10 -0.33
C THR A 174 -5.01 -9.45 -1.16
N GLY A 175 -4.92 -10.27 -2.22
CA GLY A 175 -6.07 -10.58 -3.08
C GLY A 175 -7.23 -11.31 -2.38
N SER A 176 -6.96 -11.89 -1.21
CA SER A 176 -7.95 -12.50 -0.31
C SER A 176 -7.96 -11.89 1.09
N ILE A 177 -7.44 -10.67 1.26
CA ILE A 177 -7.45 -9.99 2.56
C ILE A 177 -8.91 -9.78 3.01
N PRO A 178 -9.27 -10.15 4.26
CA PRO A 178 -10.62 -9.89 4.77
C PRO A 178 -10.77 -8.43 5.16
N ALA A 179 -11.94 -7.82 4.92
CA ALA A 179 -12.19 -6.43 5.31
C ALA A 179 -11.99 -6.21 6.82
N ALA A 180 -12.30 -7.21 7.65
CA ALA A 180 -12.06 -7.17 9.09
C ALA A 180 -10.59 -6.86 9.43
N TYR A 181 -9.62 -7.47 8.76
CA TYR A 181 -8.20 -7.23 9.01
C TYR A 181 -7.79 -5.80 8.63
N VAL A 182 -8.36 -5.25 7.55
CA VAL A 182 -8.13 -3.86 7.13
C VAL A 182 -8.71 -2.88 8.16
N LYS A 183 -9.92 -3.14 8.68
CA LYS A 183 -10.54 -2.33 9.74
C LYS A 183 -9.72 -2.37 11.04
N GLU A 184 -9.23 -3.53 11.43
CA GLU A 184 -8.34 -3.66 12.60
C GLU A 184 -7.04 -2.87 12.42
N ALA A 185 -6.43 -2.92 11.22
CA ALA A 185 -5.22 -2.17 10.91
C ALA A 185 -5.44 -0.64 11.04
N LEU A 186 -6.57 -0.14 10.51
CA LEU A 186 -6.97 1.26 10.66
C LEU A 186 -7.21 1.62 12.13
N ALA A 187 -8.00 0.84 12.85
CA ALA A 187 -8.30 1.10 14.26
C ALA A 187 -7.04 1.12 15.13
N LYS A 188 -6.11 0.17 14.92
CA LYS A 188 -4.85 0.14 15.64
C LYS A 188 -3.96 1.32 15.26
N THR A 189 -3.89 1.66 13.97
CA THR A 189 -3.09 2.80 13.50
C THR A 189 -3.62 4.10 14.09
N ALA A 190 -4.93 4.34 14.07
CA ALA A 190 -5.55 5.51 14.69
C ALA A 190 -5.21 5.61 16.18
N THR A 191 -5.29 4.48 16.91
CA THR A 191 -4.93 4.44 18.34
C THR A 191 -3.46 4.78 18.59
N VAL A 192 -2.54 4.17 17.82
CA VAL A 192 -1.09 4.33 18.03
C VAL A 192 -0.59 5.69 17.60
N THR A 193 -1.16 6.24 16.53
CA THR A 193 -0.69 7.48 15.91
C THR A 193 -1.48 8.71 16.34
N GLN A 194 -2.63 8.51 16.99
CA GLN A 194 -3.64 9.54 17.29
C GLN A 194 -4.13 10.28 16.03
N ALA A 195 -3.86 9.73 14.84
CA ALA A 195 -4.28 10.31 13.58
C ALA A 195 -5.78 10.04 13.33
N PRO A 196 -6.55 11.03 12.86
CA PRO A 196 -7.95 10.85 12.51
C PRO A 196 -8.07 10.17 11.14
N LEU A 197 -8.17 8.83 11.16
CA LEU A 197 -8.24 8.01 9.94
C LEU A 197 -9.67 7.87 9.40
N LYS A 198 -10.30 9.00 9.02
CA LYS A 198 -11.69 9.01 8.55
C LYS A 198 -11.80 8.87 7.03
N ASN A 199 -12.74 8.05 6.56
CA ASN A 199 -13.08 7.85 5.14
C ASN A 199 -11.86 7.77 4.21
N PRO A 200 -10.95 6.80 4.41
CA PRO A 200 -9.76 6.69 3.59
C PRO A 200 -10.06 6.41 2.11
N VAL A 201 -9.13 6.78 1.24
CA VAL A 201 -9.07 6.25 -0.12
C VAL A 201 -8.46 4.85 -0.06
N LEU A 202 -9.17 3.86 -0.60
CA LEU A 202 -8.68 2.49 -0.70
C LEU A 202 -8.00 2.28 -2.04
N ILE A 203 -6.71 1.97 -2.02
CA ILE A 203 -5.89 1.70 -3.20
C ILE A 203 -5.46 0.23 -3.15
N GLY A 204 -5.61 -0.49 -4.26
CA GLY A 204 -5.08 -1.86 -4.39
C GLY A 204 -4.26 -2.01 -5.66
N LEU A 205 -3.11 -2.67 -5.57
CA LEU A 205 -2.22 -2.95 -6.72
C LEU A 205 -2.27 -4.42 -7.11
N SER A 206 -2.46 -4.73 -8.39
CA SER A 206 -2.40 -6.10 -8.93
C SER A 206 -3.34 -7.03 -8.15
N ALA A 207 -2.82 -8.09 -7.53
CA ALA A 207 -3.63 -8.95 -6.66
C ALA A 207 -4.33 -8.17 -5.53
N GLY A 208 -3.71 -7.13 -4.98
CA GLY A 208 -4.34 -6.24 -4.02
C GLY A 208 -5.44 -5.36 -4.58
N GLY A 209 -5.46 -5.11 -5.90
CA GLY A 209 -6.60 -4.51 -6.59
C GLY A 209 -7.85 -5.38 -6.48
N PHE A 210 -7.72 -6.71 -6.66
CA PHE A 210 -8.82 -7.65 -6.45
C PHE A 210 -9.29 -7.68 -4.99
N GLY A 211 -8.35 -7.64 -4.04
CA GLY A 211 -8.64 -7.54 -2.62
C GLY A 211 -9.38 -6.24 -2.27
N ALA A 212 -8.91 -5.12 -2.80
CA ALA A 212 -9.50 -3.80 -2.61
C ALA A 212 -10.94 -3.74 -3.14
N CYS A 213 -11.21 -4.32 -4.31
CA CYS A 213 -12.58 -4.43 -4.84
C CYS A 213 -13.51 -5.17 -3.85
N LYS A 214 -13.07 -6.31 -3.29
CA LYS A 214 -13.85 -7.10 -2.32
C LYS A 214 -14.11 -6.32 -1.04
N VAL A 215 -13.06 -5.73 -0.47
CA VAL A 215 -13.13 -4.91 0.76
C VAL A 215 -14.06 -3.71 0.56
N TYR A 216 -13.99 -3.06 -0.60
CA TYR A 216 -14.81 -1.88 -0.90
C TYR A 216 -16.30 -2.22 -0.94
N VAL A 217 -16.72 -3.28 -1.64
CA VAL A 217 -18.14 -3.64 -1.75
C VAL A 217 -18.75 -4.24 -0.49
N GLU A 218 -17.95 -4.61 0.50
CA GLU A 218 -18.43 -5.07 1.81
C GLU A 218 -18.92 -3.92 2.69
N ALA A 219 -18.33 -2.74 2.56
CA ALA A 219 -18.68 -1.58 3.36
C ALA A 219 -18.33 -0.28 2.60
N PRO A 220 -19.02 0.03 1.49
CA PRO A 220 -18.66 1.17 0.62
C PRO A 220 -18.67 2.51 1.35
N GLN A 221 -19.53 2.66 2.36
CA GLN A 221 -19.64 3.86 3.18
C GLN A 221 -18.41 4.13 4.08
N ASP A 222 -17.56 3.12 4.30
CA ASP A 222 -16.34 3.27 5.11
C ASP A 222 -15.19 3.88 4.29
N TRP A 223 -15.37 4.08 2.98
CA TRP A 223 -14.34 4.48 2.04
C TRP A 223 -14.74 5.73 1.28
N LYS A 224 -13.81 6.68 1.09
CA LYS A 224 -14.05 7.82 0.19
C LYS A 224 -14.19 7.36 -1.26
N ARG A 225 -13.34 6.41 -1.67
CA ARG A 225 -13.18 5.98 -3.07
C ARG A 225 -12.34 4.71 -3.15
N LEU A 226 -12.54 3.92 -4.21
CA LEU A 226 -11.68 2.80 -4.59
C LEU A 226 -10.80 3.18 -5.80
N LEU A 227 -9.48 2.96 -5.70
CA LEU A 227 -8.53 2.99 -6.81
C LEU A 227 -7.96 1.57 -7.00
N CYS A 228 -8.32 0.94 -8.12
CA CYS A 228 -7.87 -0.39 -8.50
C CYS A 228 -6.79 -0.26 -9.58
N LEU A 229 -5.55 -0.61 -9.23
CA LEU A 229 -4.35 -0.43 -10.05
C LEU A 229 -3.87 -1.78 -10.59
N ALA A 230 -3.50 -1.86 -11.88
CA ALA A 230 -3.00 -3.08 -12.53
C ALA A 230 -3.93 -4.29 -12.33
N ALA A 231 -5.24 -4.04 -12.30
CA ALA A 231 -6.26 -5.03 -11.97
C ALA A 231 -7.62 -4.61 -12.54
N TYR A 232 -8.63 -5.45 -12.31
CA TYR A 232 -10.02 -5.22 -12.65
C TYR A 232 -10.92 -5.76 -11.54
N ALA A 233 -12.21 -5.39 -11.51
CA ALA A 233 -13.12 -5.94 -10.52
C ALA A 233 -13.45 -7.42 -10.81
N PRO A 234 -13.24 -8.35 -9.85
CA PRO A 234 -13.60 -9.76 -10.04
C PRO A 234 -15.10 -9.94 -10.27
N ASP A 235 -15.50 -10.98 -11.02
CA ASP A 235 -16.91 -11.27 -11.33
C ASP A 235 -17.79 -11.41 -10.07
N THR A 236 -17.23 -11.95 -8.99
CA THR A 236 -17.90 -12.09 -7.69
C THR A 236 -18.22 -10.76 -7.01
N VAL A 237 -17.62 -9.67 -7.47
CA VAL A 237 -17.79 -8.30 -6.94
C VAL A 237 -18.65 -7.44 -7.86
N LEU A 238 -18.65 -7.68 -9.17
CA LEU A 238 -19.32 -6.83 -10.16
C LEU A 238 -20.83 -6.63 -9.90
N THR A 239 -21.51 -7.65 -9.38
CA THR A 239 -22.95 -7.59 -9.06
C THR A 239 -23.27 -6.77 -7.82
N ARG A 240 -22.25 -6.41 -7.02
CA ARG A 240 -22.39 -5.71 -5.74
C ARG A 240 -22.13 -4.21 -5.86
N PHE A 241 -21.67 -3.72 -7.00
CA PHE A 241 -21.60 -2.29 -7.24
C PHE A 241 -23.00 -1.66 -7.27
N ALA A 242 -23.11 -0.43 -6.80
CA ALA A 242 -24.38 0.27 -6.61
C ALA A 242 -24.23 1.79 -6.79
N PRO A 243 -25.33 2.55 -6.94
CA PRO A 243 -25.30 4.01 -6.95
C PRO A 243 -24.61 4.58 -5.70
N GLY A 244 -23.85 5.66 -5.90
CA GLY A 244 -23.09 6.34 -4.84
C GLY A 244 -21.68 5.79 -4.60
N MET A 245 -21.32 4.66 -5.20
CA MET A 245 -19.94 4.16 -5.20
C MET A 245 -19.07 4.93 -6.19
N ASP A 246 -17.83 5.24 -5.81
CA ASP A 246 -16.84 5.96 -6.63
C ASP A 246 -15.59 5.08 -6.81
N ILE A 247 -15.33 4.71 -8.06
CA ILE A 247 -14.37 3.68 -8.42
C ILE A 247 -13.51 4.19 -9.56
N CYS A 248 -12.20 4.01 -9.42
CA CYS A 248 -11.21 4.34 -10.43
C CYS A 248 -10.40 3.11 -10.81
N PHE A 249 -10.30 2.81 -12.10
CA PHE A 249 -9.48 1.72 -12.61
C PHE A 249 -8.30 2.27 -13.43
N LEU A 250 -7.07 1.92 -13.07
CA LEU A 250 -5.86 2.29 -13.81
C LEU A 250 -5.04 1.04 -14.13
N SER A 251 -4.81 0.78 -15.42
CA SER A 251 -4.05 -0.39 -15.87
C SER A 251 -3.12 -0.05 -17.03
N GLY A 252 -2.08 -0.86 -17.23
CA GLY A 252 -1.28 -0.78 -18.45
C GLY A 252 -2.11 -1.18 -19.67
N ALA A 253 -1.98 -0.46 -20.79
CA ALA A 253 -2.71 -0.79 -22.01
C ALA A 253 -2.34 -2.17 -22.60
N ARG A 254 -1.17 -2.72 -22.24
CA ARG A 254 -0.67 -4.04 -22.71
C ARG A 254 -0.95 -5.20 -21.76
N GLU A 255 -1.76 -4.99 -20.72
CA GLU A 255 -2.15 -6.07 -19.81
C GLU A 255 -3.02 -7.12 -20.53
N ASP A 256 -2.81 -8.41 -20.24
CA ASP A 256 -3.57 -9.50 -20.88
C ASP A 256 -5.08 -9.38 -20.62
N PHE A 257 -5.47 -8.95 -19.42
CA PHE A 257 -6.88 -8.73 -19.06
C PHE A 257 -7.47 -7.47 -19.72
N VAL A 258 -6.64 -6.57 -20.24
CA VAL A 258 -7.08 -5.46 -21.10
C VAL A 258 -7.28 -5.95 -22.52
N ALA A 259 -6.28 -6.66 -23.08
CA ALA A 259 -6.34 -7.21 -24.43
C ALA A 259 -7.52 -8.19 -24.64
N SER A 260 -7.82 -9.02 -23.64
CA SER A 260 -8.96 -9.95 -23.65
C SER A 260 -10.31 -9.30 -23.34
N GLY A 261 -10.33 -7.99 -23.01
CA GLY A 261 -11.55 -7.24 -22.75
C GLY A 261 -12.17 -7.42 -21.36
N TYR A 262 -11.56 -8.20 -20.46
CA TYR A 262 -12.04 -8.35 -19.07
C TYR A 262 -12.07 -7.00 -18.34
N PHE A 263 -11.05 -6.16 -18.52
CA PHE A 263 -11.00 -4.81 -17.95
C PHE A 263 -12.23 -3.98 -18.35
N ASN A 264 -12.46 -3.87 -19.66
CA ASN A 264 -13.55 -3.07 -20.21
C ASN A 264 -14.91 -3.62 -19.78
N ARG A 265 -15.07 -4.94 -19.76
CA ARG A 265 -16.30 -5.59 -19.26
C ARG A 265 -16.58 -5.21 -17.80
N GLY A 266 -15.57 -5.29 -16.93
CA GLY A 266 -15.71 -4.92 -15.52
C GLY A 266 -16.08 -3.45 -15.34
N VAL A 267 -15.41 -2.55 -16.07
CA VAL A 267 -15.73 -1.11 -16.08
C VAL A 267 -17.17 -0.85 -16.53
N GLN A 268 -17.62 -1.46 -17.63
CA GLN A 268 -18.97 -1.26 -18.15
C GLN A 268 -20.04 -1.85 -17.24
N GLN A 269 -19.80 -3.01 -16.64
CA GLN A 269 -20.73 -3.60 -15.68
C GLN A 269 -20.86 -2.74 -14.42
N ALA A 270 -19.77 -2.23 -13.87
CA ALA A 270 -19.79 -1.32 -12.73
C ALA A 270 -20.60 -0.04 -13.05
N ARG A 271 -20.41 0.55 -14.24
CA ARG A 271 -21.22 1.69 -14.71
C ARG A 271 -22.69 1.34 -14.87
N GLY A 272 -23.00 0.19 -15.47
CA GLY A 272 -24.37 -0.27 -15.66
C GLY A 272 -25.13 -0.53 -14.35
N ARG A 273 -24.40 -0.71 -13.23
CA ARG A 273 -24.94 -0.81 -11.88
C ARG A 273 -25.11 0.55 -11.18
N GLY A 274 -24.79 1.65 -11.86
CA GLY A 274 -24.94 3.02 -11.34
C GLY A 274 -23.74 3.53 -10.54
N ALA A 275 -22.63 2.80 -10.46
CA ALA A 275 -21.42 3.33 -9.83
C ALA A 275 -20.79 4.44 -10.68
N GLN A 276 -20.16 5.41 -10.01
CA GLN A 276 -19.35 6.45 -10.66
C GLN A 276 -17.98 5.85 -11.00
N VAL A 277 -17.77 5.49 -12.26
CA VAL A 277 -16.55 4.78 -12.69
C VAL A 277 -15.69 5.63 -13.61
N ARG A 278 -14.47 5.93 -13.15
CA ARG A 278 -13.38 6.43 -13.98
C ARG A 278 -12.44 5.29 -14.35
N SER A 279 -11.88 5.35 -15.55
CA SER A 279 -10.96 4.34 -16.06
C SER A 279 -9.90 5.00 -16.92
N HIS A 280 -8.64 4.62 -16.74
CA HIS A 280 -7.53 5.08 -17.56
C HIS A 280 -6.62 3.90 -17.92
N LEU A 281 -6.19 3.86 -19.17
CA LEU A 281 -5.21 2.89 -19.66
C LEU A 281 -3.91 3.63 -19.94
N MET A 282 -2.84 3.25 -19.25
CA MET A 282 -1.52 3.83 -19.44
C MET A 282 -0.94 3.39 -20.79
N PRO A 283 -0.74 4.31 -21.76
CA PRO A 283 -0.27 3.96 -23.08
C PRO A 283 1.09 3.24 -23.05
N ASP A 284 1.29 2.29 -23.96
CA ASP A 284 2.55 1.56 -24.16
C ASP A 284 3.13 0.90 -22.90
N SER A 285 2.30 0.61 -21.91
CA SER A 285 2.74 0.14 -20.59
C SER A 285 2.10 -1.20 -20.23
N GLY A 286 2.85 -2.02 -19.49
CA GLY A 286 2.39 -3.31 -18.99
C GLY A 286 2.06 -3.27 -17.50
N HIS A 287 2.26 -4.38 -16.82
CA HIS A 287 1.94 -4.58 -15.40
C HIS A 287 2.69 -3.64 -14.45
N PHE A 288 3.86 -3.16 -14.85
CA PHE A 288 4.74 -2.34 -14.00
C PHE A 288 4.64 -0.83 -14.30
N PHE A 289 3.52 -0.36 -14.85
CA PHE A 289 3.32 1.05 -15.23
C PHE A 289 3.61 2.03 -14.09
N LEU A 290 3.41 1.62 -12.83
CA LEU A 290 3.68 2.45 -11.64
C LEU A 290 5.16 2.86 -11.54
N LEU A 291 6.07 2.03 -12.06
CA LEU A 291 7.50 2.32 -12.16
C LEU A 291 7.88 2.79 -13.57
N GLU A 292 7.36 2.16 -14.62
CA GLU A 292 7.69 2.46 -16.02
C GLU A 292 7.25 3.86 -16.48
N LYS A 293 6.07 4.30 -16.04
CA LYS A 293 5.44 5.58 -16.37
C LYS A 293 5.13 6.35 -15.09
N ARG A 294 6.11 6.40 -14.19
CA ARG A 294 5.95 6.96 -12.84
C ARG A 294 5.29 8.33 -12.85
N GLU A 295 5.84 9.31 -13.58
CA GLU A 295 5.30 10.68 -13.57
C GLU A 295 3.84 10.76 -14.04
N GLU A 296 3.52 10.09 -15.15
CA GLU A 296 2.16 10.04 -15.70
C GLU A 296 1.21 9.33 -14.74
N THR A 297 1.64 8.22 -14.14
CA THR A 297 0.87 7.48 -13.14
C THR A 297 0.60 8.35 -11.92
N LEU A 298 1.61 9.03 -11.37
CA LEU A 298 1.45 9.90 -10.21
C LEU A 298 0.54 11.08 -10.49
N LYS A 299 0.56 11.62 -11.71
CA LYS A 299 -0.37 12.66 -12.14
C LYS A 299 -1.82 12.18 -12.07
N VAL A 300 -2.11 10.99 -12.62
CA VAL A 300 -3.46 10.39 -12.58
C VAL A 300 -3.89 10.10 -11.13
N LEU A 301 -3.00 9.53 -10.31
CA LEU A 301 -3.30 9.25 -8.90
C LEU A 301 -3.61 10.53 -8.12
N LYS A 302 -2.83 11.59 -8.32
CA LYS A 302 -3.07 12.91 -7.68
C LYS A 302 -4.40 13.53 -8.09
N GLU A 303 -4.80 13.38 -9.34
CA GLU A 303 -6.11 13.82 -9.81
C GLU A 303 -7.25 13.02 -9.14
N TRP A 304 -7.06 11.72 -8.97
CA TRP A 304 -8.10 10.83 -8.45
C TRP A 304 -8.17 10.72 -6.93
N VAL A 305 -7.21 11.24 -6.17
CA VAL A 305 -7.29 11.28 -4.70
C VAL A 305 -7.93 12.57 -4.17
N LYS A 306 -7.84 13.67 -4.95
CA LYS A 306 -8.61 14.90 -4.72
C LYS A 306 -10.10 14.56 -4.59
#